data_AF-A0A8R1EIY4-F1
#
_entry.id   AF-A0A8R1EIY4-F1
#
_cell.length_a   1.000
_cell.length_b   1.000
_cell.length_c   1.000
_cell.angle_alpha   90.00
_cell.angle_beta   90.00
_cell.angle_gamma   90.00
#
_symmetry.space_group_name_H-M   'P 1'
#
loop_
_entity.id
_entity.type
_entity.pdbx_description
1 polymer ?
#
loop_
_entity_poly.entity_id
_entity_poly.type
_entity_poly.pdbx_seq_one_letter_code
_entity_poly.pdbx_strand_id
1 'polypeptide(L)'
;MVYALGHCSADVEMYRQALLAGCRCIELDVWDNKDKDGDPVITHGPTAVMGMNEIGLVEVCEAIRECAFKSTPYPLILSIENHLGRRQQGKMVQIFRHVFGEMMLTGPLHDYPLHGRDGNDVVYPSPESLKHKILIKAKKKKFEKPEARFREDSSLDLSQTSIDLTEDEAIEHERFNELTEEQRKAQLVQLPEETTCSELSEIINYMQAFESNKGLGTAANLETH
;
A
#
# COMPACT_ATOMS: atom_id res chain seq x y z
N MET A 1 10.70 4.92 5.08
CA MET A 1 9.77 6.06 4.99
C MET A 1 10.53 7.29 4.55
N VAL A 2 10.03 8.01 3.55
CA VAL A 2 10.53 9.35 3.19
C VAL A 2 9.51 10.34 3.74
N TYR A 3 9.76 10.86 4.93
CA TYR A 3 9.04 12.03 5.44
C TYR A 3 10.05 13.15 5.68
N ALA A 4 9.66 14.37 5.32
CA ALA A 4 10.51 15.54 5.38
C ALA A 4 10.86 15.84 6.83
N LEU A 5 12.16 16.06 7.04
CA LEU A 5 12.67 16.66 8.26
C LEU A 5 12.09 18.08 8.40
N GLY A 6 11.24 18.28 9.41
CA GLY A 6 10.83 19.60 9.91
C GLY A 6 9.47 20.10 9.40
N HIS A 7 8.49 20.21 10.33
CA HIS A 7 7.17 20.84 10.13
C HIS A 7 6.30 20.28 8.97
N CYS A 8 5.85 19.03 9.14
CA CYS A 8 4.57 18.43 8.72
C CYS A 8 3.89 18.92 7.43
N SER A 9 4.59 18.96 6.29
CA SER A 9 3.94 19.08 4.98
C SER A 9 4.44 18.05 3.98
N ALA A 10 3.51 17.35 3.31
CA ALA A 10 3.80 16.48 2.19
C ALA A 10 4.07 17.31 0.92
N ASP A 11 5.12 16.97 0.17
CA ASP A 11 5.46 17.64 -1.09
C ASP A 11 5.82 16.60 -2.16
N VAL A 12 5.36 16.84 -3.38
CA VAL A 12 5.66 16.07 -4.58
C VAL A 12 7.18 15.99 -4.82
N GLU A 13 7.92 17.05 -4.51
CA GLU A 13 9.36 17.11 -4.77
C GLU A 13 10.16 16.08 -3.95
N MET A 14 9.67 15.70 -2.77
CA MET A 14 10.33 14.70 -1.94
C MET A 14 10.43 13.34 -2.64
N TYR A 15 9.43 12.98 -3.46
CA TYR A 15 9.45 11.75 -4.24
C TYR A 15 10.54 11.79 -5.33
N ARG A 16 10.72 12.95 -5.98
CA ARG A 16 11.79 13.13 -6.97
C ARG A 16 13.15 12.96 -6.29
N GLN A 17 13.38 13.67 -5.18
CA GLN A 17 14.65 13.63 -4.46
C GLN A 17 14.97 12.24 -3.93
N ALA A 18 14.00 11.53 -3.37
CA ALA A 18 14.18 10.15 -2.92
C ALA A 18 14.61 9.22 -4.07
N LEU A 19 13.95 9.32 -5.23
CA LEU A 19 14.29 8.50 -6.40
C LEU A 19 15.66 8.87 -6.97
N LEU A 20 16.01 10.15 -7.03
CA LEU A 20 17.34 10.62 -7.47
C LEU A 20 18.45 10.18 -6.52
N ALA A 21 18.17 10.08 -5.22
CA ALA A 21 19.06 9.50 -4.21
C ALA A 21 19.19 7.96 -4.30
N GLY A 22 18.45 7.31 -5.21
CA GLY A 22 18.54 5.87 -5.45
C GLY A 22 17.51 5.03 -4.67
N CYS A 23 16.56 5.64 -3.97
CA CYS A 23 15.50 4.90 -3.27
C CYS A 23 14.69 4.05 -4.26
N ARG A 24 14.51 2.75 -4.00
CA ARG A 24 13.78 1.79 -4.87
C ARG A 24 12.48 1.26 -4.27
N CYS A 25 12.06 1.79 -3.12
CA CYS A 25 10.78 1.48 -2.50
C CYS A 25 10.14 2.78 -2.00
N ILE A 26 8.99 3.13 -2.55
CA ILE A 26 8.25 4.33 -2.18
C ILE A 26 6.92 3.91 -1.59
N GLU A 27 6.56 4.52 -0.47
CA GLU A 27 5.26 4.34 0.16
C GLU A 27 4.30 5.44 -0.30
N LEU A 28 3.05 5.06 -0.58
CA LEU A 28 1.97 5.96 -0.95
C LEU A 28 0.79 5.67 -0.04
N ASP A 29 0.50 6.62 0.85
CA ASP A 29 -0.68 6.58 1.71
C ASP A 29 -1.84 7.31 1.01
N VAL A 30 -2.77 6.56 0.42
CA VAL A 30 -3.75 7.06 -0.54
C VAL A 30 -5.15 7.12 0.06
N TRP A 31 -5.75 8.31 0.00
CA TRP A 31 -7.01 8.66 0.64
C TRP A 31 -8.05 9.20 -0.37
N ASP A 32 -9.33 8.98 -0.04
CA ASP A 32 -10.43 9.51 -0.83
C ASP A 32 -10.39 11.04 -0.84
N ASN A 33 -10.61 11.64 -2.02
CA ASN A 33 -10.73 13.07 -2.11
C ASN A 33 -12.03 13.56 -1.43
N LYS A 34 -11.98 14.72 -0.78
CA LYS A 34 -13.16 15.39 -0.22
C LYS A 34 -14.21 15.70 -1.30
N ASP A 35 -13.75 16.04 -2.50
CA ASP A 35 -14.62 16.09 -3.67
C ASP A 35 -14.90 14.66 -4.16
N LYS A 36 -16.18 14.28 -4.13
CA LYS A 36 -16.62 12.94 -4.55
C LYS A 36 -16.21 12.63 -5.98
N ASP A 37 -16.15 13.60 -6.87
CA ASP A 37 -15.78 13.35 -8.27
C ASP A 37 -14.31 13.69 -8.56
N GLY A 38 -13.59 14.20 -7.56
CA GLY A 38 -12.15 14.43 -7.59
C GLY A 38 -11.33 13.14 -7.60
N ASP A 39 -10.05 13.26 -7.93
CA ASP A 39 -9.09 12.15 -7.96
C ASP A 39 -8.45 11.92 -6.58
N PRO A 40 -7.99 10.69 -6.27
CA PRO A 40 -7.40 10.37 -4.97
C PRO A 40 -6.25 11.31 -4.57
N VAL A 41 -6.05 11.44 -3.27
CA VAL A 41 -5.01 12.29 -2.67
C VAL A 41 -4.07 11.47 -1.80
N ILE A 42 -2.90 12.01 -1.50
CA ILE A 42 -1.92 11.44 -0.58
C ILE A 42 -1.82 12.33 0.66
N THR A 43 -1.89 11.71 1.85
CA THR A 43 -1.75 12.35 3.18
C THR A 43 -1.45 11.27 4.22
N HIS A 44 -0.86 11.63 5.37
CA HIS A 44 -0.60 10.72 6.50
C HIS A 44 -1.76 10.81 7.50
N GLY A 45 -2.85 10.10 7.23
CA GLY A 45 -4.04 10.11 8.09
C GLY A 45 -5.01 11.28 7.87
N PRO A 46 -6.16 11.28 8.59
CA PRO A 46 -7.24 12.23 8.35
C PRO A 46 -6.77 13.69 8.55
N THR A 47 -6.76 14.44 7.45
CA THR A 47 -6.36 15.86 7.37
C THR A 47 -7.00 16.73 8.46
N ALA A 48 -8.24 16.43 8.85
CA ALA A 48 -8.99 17.16 9.88
C ALA A 48 -8.41 17.00 11.31
N VAL A 49 -7.64 15.94 11.56
CA VAL A 49 -7.09 15.59 12.87
C VAL A 49 -5.59 15.85 12.93
N MET A 50 -4.88 15.67 11.81
CA MET A 50 -3.42 15.74 11.79
C MET A 50 -2.88 17.08 11.28
N GLY A 51 -3.74 17.97 10.74
CA GLY A 51 -3.32 19.28 10.24
C GLY A 51 -2.33 19.22 9.08
N MET A 52 -2.17 18.04 8.46
CA MET A 52 -1.30 17.80 7.33
C MET A 52 -2.00 18.21 6.03
N ASN A 53 -1.22 18.65 5.05
CA ASN A 53 -1.76 18.96 3.73
C ASN A 53 -1.96 17.69 2.88
N GLU A 54 -2.87 17.80 1.92
CA GLU A 54 -3.12 16.79 0.90
C GLU A 54 -2.37 17.17 -0.38
N ILE A 55 -1.75 16.18 -1.04
CA ILE A 55 -1.17 16.34 -2.39
C ILE A 55 -1.87 15.41 -3.38
N GLY A 56 -1.96 15.82 -4.64
CA GLY A 56 -2.68 15.04 -5.66
C GLY A 56 -1.93 13.77 -6.04
N LEU A 57 -2.64 12.64 -6.13
CA LEU A 57 -2.05 11.37 -6.55
C LEU A 57 -1.44 11.45 -7.96
N VAL A 58 -2.11 12.15 -8.89
CA VAL A 58 -1.65 12.32 -10.28
C VAL A 58 -0.28 13.00 -10.31
N GLU A 59 -0.13 14.12 -9.59
CA GLU A 59 1.12 14.90 -9.55
C GLU A 59 2.28 14.08 -8.97
N VAL A 60 2.02 13.31 -7.91
CA VAL A 60 3.00 12.39 -7.32
C VAL A 60 3.39 11.28 -8.31
N CYS A 61 2.42 10.69 -9.01
CA CYS A 61 2.71 9.66 -10.02
C CYS A 61 3.54 10.22 -11.17
N GLU A 62 3.26 11.44 -11.64
CA GLU A 62 4.03 12.09 -12.70
C GLU A 62 5.47 12.35 -12.27
N ALA A 63 5.67 12.84 -11.03
CA ALA A 63 6.98 13.04 -10.44
C ALA A 63 7.77 11.73 -10.31
N ILE A 64 7.10 10.66 -9.88
CA ILE A 64 7.70 9.33 -9.80
C ILE A 64 8.11 8.85 -11.18
N ARG A 65 7.22 8.92 -12.17
CA ARG A 65 7.49 8.48 -13.55
C ARG A 65 8.71 9.19 -14.12
N GLU A 66 8.84 10.50 -13.89
CA GLU A 66 9.95 11.30 -14.38
C GLU A 66 11.30 10.84 -13.81
N CYS A 67 11.34 10.45 -12.55
CA CYS A 67 12.59 10.17 -11.81
C CYS A 67 12.86 8.69 -11.57
N ALA A 68 11.89 7.80 -11.83
CA ALA A 68 11.92 6.39 -11.44
C ALA A 68 13.21 5.67 -11.84
N PHE A 69 13.74 5.93 -13.03
CA PHE A 69 14.91 5.21 -13.55
C PHE A 69 16.11 6.11 -13.90
N LYS A 70 16.11 7.37 -13.43
CA LYS A 70 17.21 8.33 -13.71
C LYS A 70 18.51 7.94 -12.98
N SER A 71 18.41 7.49 -11.74
CA SER A 71 19.57 7.12 -10.90
C SER A 71 20.02 5.67 -11.10
N THR A 72 19.09 4.77 -11.43
CA THR A 72 19.37 3.35 -11.64
C THR A 72 18.28 2.67 -12.49
N PRO A 73 18.62 1.70 -13.36
CA PRO A 73 17.66 1.02 -14.23
C PRO A 73 16.85 -0.08 -13.51
N TYR A 74 17.20 -0.43 -12.27
CA TYR A 74 16.57 -1.51 -11.52
C TYR A 74 15.14 -1.18 -11.08
N PRO A 75 14.29 -2.20 -10.81
CA PRO A 75 12.88 -2.01 -10.53
C PRO A 75 12.59 -1.07 -9.37
N LEU A 76 11.46 -0.38 -9.46
CA LEU A 76 10.89 0.45 -8.40
C LEU A 76 9.67 -0.26 -7.81
N ILE A 77 9.56 -0.29 -6.49
CA ILE A 77 8.41 -0.84 -5.78
C ILE A 77 7.59 0.32 -5.20
N LEU A 78 6.30 0.35 -5.47
CA LEU A 78 5.34 1.25 -4.82
C LEU A 78 4.53 0.45 -3.80
N SER A 79 4.72 0.73 -2.51
CA SER A 79 3.93 0.17 -1.42
C SER A 79 2.71 1.05 -1.21
N ILE A 80 1.52 0.53 -1.52
CA ILE A 80 0.27 1.28 -1.42
C ILE A 80 -0.37 0.96 -0.07
N GLU A 81 -0.51 1.98 0.76
CA GLU A 81 -1.44 1.99 1.88
C GLU A 81 -2.76 2.57 1.39
N ASN A 82 -3.81 1.76 1.42
CA ASN A 82 -5.04 2.03 0.67
C ASN A 82 -6.20 2.29 1.63
N HIS A 83 -6.58 3.56 1.76
CA HIS A 83 -7.76 4.01 2.50
C HIS A 83 -8.91 4.41 1.56
N LEU A 84 -8.82 4.02 0.28
CA LEU A 84 -9.80 4.40 -0.73
C LEU A 84 -11.08 3.56 -0.69
N GLY A 85 -12.21 4.20 -0.93
CA GLY A 85 -13.44 3.51 -1.30
C GLY A 85 -13.32 2.84 -2.68
N ARG A 86 -14.11 1.78 -2.95
CA ARG A 86 -13.99 0.99 -4.19
C ARG A 86 -13.98 1.80 -5.50
N ARG A 87 -14.79 2.86 -5.59
CA ARG A 87 -14.85 3.73 -6.79
C ARG A 87 -13.54 4.48 -7.00
N GLN A 88 -12.97 5.01 -5.92
CA GLN A 88 -11.68 5.73 -5.95
C GLN A 88 -10.51 4.78 -6.17
N GLN A 89 -10.58 3.53 -5.68
CA GLN A 89 -9.58 2.50 -6.02
C GLN A 89 -9.51 2.25 -7.54
N GLY A 90 -10.65 2.20 -8.23
CA GLY A 90 -10.65 2.09 -9.69
C GLY A 90 -9.98 3.28 -10.37
N LYS A 91 -10.25 4.50 -9.89
CA LYS A 91 -9.57 5.72 -10.35
C LYS A 91 -8.06 5.68 -10.11
N MET A 92 -7.62 5.24 -8.93
CA MET A 92 -6.20 5.06 -8.61
C MET A 92 -5.52 4.12 -9.61
N VAL A 93 -6.15 2.97 -9.91
CA VAL A 93 -5.62 2.01 -10.90
C VAL A 93 -5.56 2.62 -12.30
N GLN A 94 -6.57 3.39 -12.70
CA GLN A 94 -6.58 4.10 -13.98
C GLN A 94 -5.45 5.13 -14.07
N ILE A 95 -5.21 5.91 -13.00
CA ILE A 95 -4.12 6.87 -12.91
C ILE A 95 -2.77 6.13 -13.04
N PHE A 96 -2.56 5.05 -12.31
CA PHE A 96 -1.33 4.26 -12.41
C PHE A 96 -1.09 3.74 -13.83
N ARG A 97 -2.11 3.15 -14.46
CA ARG A 97 -2.02 2.63 -15.84
C ARG A 97 -1.73 3.76 -16.83
N HIS A 98 -2.37 4.92 -16.66
CA HIS A 98 -2.20 6.07 -17.55
C HIS A 98 -0.81 6.71 -17.42
N VAL A 99 -0.38 6.98 -16.19
CA VAL A 99 0.86 7.72 -15.92
C VAL A 99 2.09 6.82 -16.12
N PHE A 100 2.09 5.61 -15.57
CA PHE A 100 3.25 4.71 -15.67
C PHE A 100 3.29 3.93 -16.99
N GLY A 101 2.14 3.69 -17.63
CA GLY A 101 2.06 3.02 -18.93
C GLY A 101 2.83 1.70 -18.94
N GLU A 102 3.75 1.55 -19.91
CA GLU A 102 4.57 0.34 -20.08
C GLU A 102 5.60 0.11 -18.97
N MET A 103 5.92 1.13 -18.17
CA MET A 103 6.79 0.97 -17.00
C MET A 103 6.08 0.17 -15.91
N MET A 104 4.75 0.21 -15.84
CA MET A 104 4.00 -0.55 -14.87
C MET A 104 3.99 -2.04 -15.22
N LEU A 105 4.33 -2.88 -14.27
CA LEU A 105 4.17 -4.33 -14.43
C LEU A 105 2.71 -4.72 -14.15
N THR A 106 1.93 -4.92 -15.21
CA THR A 106 0.50 -5.26 -15.11
C THR A 106 0.19 -6.75 -15.03
N GLY A 107 1.17 -7.63 -15.28
CA GLY A 107 1.04 -9.08 -15.15
C GLY A 107 2.39 -9.76 -14.90
N PRO A 108 2.40 -11.06 -14.56
CA PRO A 108 3.65 -11.79 -14.42
C PRO A 108 4.43 -11.85 -15.74
N LEU A 109 5.75 -11.91 -15.64
CA LEU A 109 6.62 -12.24 -16.74
C LEU A 109 6.34 -13.67 -17.21
N HIS A 110 6.42 -13.89 -18.52
CA HIS A 110 6.17 -15.18 -19.15
C HIS A 110 6.95 -16.34 -18.50
N ASP A 111 8.22 -16.11 -18.21
CA ASP A 111 9.13 -17.12 -17.64
C ASP A 111 9.01 -17.26 -16.12
N TYR A 112 8.24 -16.38 -15.47
CA TYR A 112 8.07 -16.33 -14.02
C TYR A 112 6.57 -16.28 -13.65
N PRO A 113 5.81 -17.37 -13.86
CA PRO A 113 4.40 -17.44 -13.50
C PRO A 113 4.20 -17.34 -11.99
N LEU A 114 3.08 -16.76 -11.55
CA LEU A 114 2.75 -16.57 -10.12
C LEU A 114 2.43 -17.88 -9.38
N HIS A 115 2.14 -18.95 -10.12
CA HIS A 115 1.88 -20.27 -9.58
C HIS A 115 2.86 -21.24 -10.21
N GLY A 116 3.49 -22.07 -9.38
CA GLY A 116 4.37 -23.12 -9.86
C GLY A 116 3.61 -24.06 -10.79
N ARG A 117 4.24 -24.43 -11.90
CA ARG A 117 3.73 -25.49 -12.76
C ARG A 117 3.95 -26.82 -12.04
N ASP A 118 2.93 -27.67 -11.99
CA ASP A 118 3.03 -29.06 -11.57
C ASP A 118 3.59 -29.29 -10.14
N GLY A 119 3.25 -28.41 -9.19
CA GLY A 119 3.60 -28.57 -7.77
C GLY A 119 5.01 -28.12 -7.39
N ASN A 120 5.76 -27.49 -8.31
CA ASN A 120 7.04 -26.86 -7.99
C ASN A 120 6.87 -25.50 -7.28
N ASP A 121 7.94 -25.06 -6.61
CA ASP A 121 7.99 -23.75 -5.96
C ASP A 121 7.92 -22.59 -6.98
N VAL A 122 7.35 -21.46 -6.54
CA VAL A 122 7.27 -20.24 -7.34
C VAL A 122 8.67 -19.64 -7.48
N VAL A 123 9.14 -19.50 -8.72
CA VAL A 123 10.41 -18.83 -9.01
C VAL A 123 10.16 -17.34 -9.21
N TYR A 124 10.82 -16.51 -8.43
CA TYR A 124 10.75 -15.05 -8.56
C TYR A 124 11.75 -14.52 -9.59
N PRO A 125 11.39 -13.47 -10.35
CA PRO A 125 12.30 -12.83 -11.28
C PRO A 125 13.44 -12.12 -10.54
N SER A 126 14.63 -12.12 -11.16
CA SER A 126 15.75 -11.32 -10.68
C SER A 126 15.50 -9.80 -10.90
N PRO A 127 16.17 -8.92 -10.16
CA PRO A 127 16.12 -7.48 -10.42
C PRO A 127 16.53 -7.10 -11.86
N GLU A 128 17.42 -7.87 -12.47
CA GLU A 128 17.86 -7.70 -13.86
C GLU A 128 16.71 -7.91 -14.85
N SER A 129 15.90 -8.97 -14.62
CA SER A 129 14.72 -9.29 -15.43
C SER A 129 13.60 -8.25 -15.30
N LEU A 130 13.64 -7.41 -14.26
CA LEU A 130 12.65 -6.38 -13.94
C LEU A 130 13.14 -4.95 -14.19
N LYS A 131 14.22 -4.77 -14.94
CA LYS A 131 14.70 -3.42 -15.29
C LYS A 131 13.61 -2.57 -15.92
N HIS A 132 13.57 -1.30 -15.52
CA HIS A 132 12.60 -0.30 -15.96
C HIS A 132 11.13 -0.66 -15.64
N LYS A 133 10.90 -1.54 -14.66
CA LYS A 133 9.56 -1.89 -14.19
C LYS A 133 9.22 -1.31 -12.83
N ILE A 134 7.99 -0.83 -12.71
CA ILE A 134 7.35 -0.38 -11.47
C ILE A 134 6.41 -1.49 -11.01
N LEU A 135 6.62 -1.99 -9.81
CA LEU A 135 5.83 -3.05 -9.19
C LEU A 135 4.94 -2.45 -8.10
N ILE A 136 3.68 -2.87 -8.05
CA ILE A 136 2.74 -2.45 -7.02
C ILE A 136 2.69 -3.50 -5.91
N LYS A 137 3.02 -3.08 -4.70
CA LYS A 137 2.84 -3.83 -3.47
C LYS A 137 1.57 -3.35 -2.76
N ALA A 138 0.59 -4.23 -2.62
CA ALA A 138 -0.65 -3.94 -1.89
C ALA A 138 -1.26 -5.22 -1.31
N LYS A 139 -2.21 -5.07 -0.39
CA LYS A 139 -3.00 -6.21 0.13
C LYS A 139 -3.87 -6.76 -1.01
N LYS A 140 -3.91 -8.09 -1.19
CA LYS A 140 -4.77 -8.75 -2.20
C LYS A 140 -5.83 -9.59 -1.49
N LYS A 141 -7.07 -9.52 -1.95
CA LYS A 141 -8.16 -10.33 -1.37
C LYS A 141 -7.94 -11.82 -1.67
N LYS A 142 -8.12 -12.67 -0.66
CA LYS A 142 -8.39 -14.09 -0.88
C LYS A 142 -9.84 -14.23 -1.38
N PHE A 143 -10.03 -14.78 -2.58
CA PHE A 143 -11.35 -15.22 -3.01
C PHE A 143 -11.73 -16.46 -2.18
N GLU A 144 -12.24 -16.25 -0.97
CA GLU A 144 -12.99 -17.29 -0.28
C GLU A 144 -14.38 -17.35 -0.92
N LYS A 145 -14.77 -18.55 -1.40
CA LYS A 145 -16.14 -18.81 -1.81
C LYS A 145 -17.06 -18.46 -0.64
N PRO A 146 -18.21 -17.79 -0.88
CA PRO A 146 -19.10 -17.43 0.20
C PRO A 146 -19.80 -18.69 0.71
N GLU A 147 -19.26 -19.31 1.75
CA GLU A 147 -20.09 -20.13 2.64
C GLU A 147 -20.82 -19.19 3.60
N ALA A 148 -22.14 -19.39 3.68
CA ALA A 148 -23.07 -18.49 4.34
C ALA A 148 -22.70 -18.29 5.82
N ARG A 149 -22.48 -17.02 6.20
CA ARG A 149 -22.33 -16.60 7.59
C ARG A 149 -23.64 -16.81 8.35
N PHE A 150 -23.61 -17.52 9.47
CA PHE A 150 -24.49 -17.20 10.59
C PHE A 150 -23.75 -16.24 11.52
N ARG A 151 -24.39 -15.08 11.77
CA ARG A 151 -23.97 -14.08 12.74
C ARG A 151 -24.18 -14.64 14.15
N GLU A 152 -23.20 -14.47 15.02
CA GLU A 152 -23.48 -14.23 16.43
C GLU A 152 -22.63 -13.06 16.94
N ASP A 153 -23.35 -12.19 17.64
CA ASP A 153 -22.95 -10.97 18.29
C ASP A 153 -21.85 -11.24 19.32
N SER A 154 -20.74 -10.51 19.26
CA SER A 154 -19.77 -10.46 20.36
C SER A 154 -19.03 -9.14 20.36
N SER A 155 -19.35 -8.33 21.36
CA SER A 155 -18.57 -7.16 21.78
C SER A 155 -17.17 -7.61 22.18
N LEU A 156 -16.15 -7.17 21.44
CA LEU A 156 -14.75 -7.41 21.78
C LEU A 156 -14.19 -6.17 22.47
N ASP A 157 -13.97 -6.33 23.78
CA ASP A 157 -13.18 -5.44 24.62
C ASP A 157 -11.72 -5.46 24.14
N LEU A 158 -11.20 -4.27 23.79
CA LEU A 158 -9.85 -4.02 23.27
C LEU A 158 -8.93 -3.50 24.39
N SER A 159 -9.04 -4.06 25.59
CA SER A 159 -8.04 -3.83 26.62
C SER A 159 -6.95 -4.90 26.53
N GLN A 160 -5.74 -4.46 26.18
CA GLN A 160 -4.46 -5.18 26.30
C GLN A 160 -4.13 -6.14 25.14
N THR A 161 -3.55 -5.58 24.09
CA THR A 161 -2.55 -6.32 23.29
C THR A 161 -1.33 -5.42 23.15
N SER A 162 -0.25 -5.76 23.87
CA SER A 162 1.03 -5.07 23.79
C SER A 162 1.67 -5.40 22.44
N ILE A 163 1.49 -4.50 21.47
CA ILE A 163 2.16 -4.52 20.17
C ILE A 163 3.40 -3.64 20.30
N ASP A 164 4.53 -4.11 19.77
CA ASP A 164 5.80 -3.39 19.75
C ASP A 164 5.70 -2.29 18.68
N LEU A 165 5.17 -1.12 19.07
CA LEU A 165 4.95 0.04 18.21
C LEU A 165 6.28 0.79 18.02
N THR A 166 6.56 1.23 16.80
CA THR A 166 7.64 2.20 16.56
C THR A 166 7.29 3.53 17.24
N GLU A 167 8.29 4.38 17.53
CA GLU A 167 8.06 5.67 18.23
C GLU A 167 7.00 6.54 17.52
N ASP A 168 6.98 6.52 16.19
CA ASP A 168 5.98 7.23 15.38
C ASP A 168 4.57 6.62 15.51
N GLU A 169 4.45 5.28 15.45
CA GLU A 169 3.16 4.58 15.63
C GLU A 169 2.60 4.70 17.06
N ALA A 170 3.47 4.79 18.07
CA ALA A 170 3.07 5.00 19.45
C ALA A 170 2.47 6.40 19.66
N ILE A 171 3.06 7.43 19.04
CA ILE A 171 2.55 8.80 19.07
C ILE A 171 1.20 8.89 18.36
N GLU A 172 1.02 8.17 17.26
CA GLU A 172 -0.27 8.09 16.56
C GLU A 172 -1.35 7.39 17.40
N HIS A 173 -0.99 6.30 18.06
CA HIS A 173 -1.90 5.56 18.93
C HIS A 173 -2.33 6.37 20.16
N GLU A 174 -1.43 7.16 20.75
CA GLU A 174 -1.78 8.10 21.83
C GLU A 174 -2.73 9.19 21.33
N ARG A 175 -2.42 9.84 20.20
CA ARG A 175 -3.27 10.90 19.63
C ARG A 175 -4.64 10.39 19.19
N PHE A 176 -4.73 9.16 18.68
CA PHE A 176 -6.00 8.51 18.37
C PHE A 176 -6.84 8.28 19.63
N ASN A 177 -6.19 7.99 20.76
CA ASN A 177 -6.86 7.81 22.04
C ASN A 177 -7.27 9.13 22.73
N GLU A 178 -6.82 10.27 22.25
CA GLU A 178 -7.27 11.58 22.74
C GLU A 178 -8.54 12.09 22.04
N LEU A 179 -8.98 11.42 20.97
CA LEU A 179 -10.17 11.82 20.21
C LEU A 179 -11.48 11.53 20.96
N THR A 180 -12.46 12.41 20.77
CA THR A 180 -13.81 12.23 21.31
C THR A 180 -14.49 11.01 20.71
N GLU A 181 -15.47 10.43 21.41
CA GLU A 181 -16.17 9.23 20.94
C GLU A 181 -16.90 9.46 19.59
N GLU A 182 -17.35 10.68 19.32
CA GLU A 182 -17.90 11.07 18.02
C GLU A 182 -16.84 11.15 16.92
N GLN A 183 -15.64 11.66 17.23
CA GLN A 183 -14.51 11.71 16.30
C GLN A 183 -13.97 10.30 15.98
N ARG A 184 -13.88 9.43 17.00
CA ARG A 184 -13.54 8.01 16.84
C ARG A 184 -14.60 7.27 16.02
N LYS A 185 -15.89 7.52 16.29
CA LYS A 185 -16.99 6.94 15.49
C LYS A 185 -16.97 7.46 14.04
N ALA A 186 -16.65 8.72 13.80
CA ALA A 186 -16.47 9.24 12.45
C ALA A 186 -15.29 8.57 11.71
N GLN A 187 -14.18 8.28 12.40
CA GLN A 187 -13.07 7.46 11.88
C GLN A 187 -13.49 6.01 11.58
N LEU A 188 -14.24 5.36 12.48
CA LEU A 188 -14.76 4.00 12.29
C LEU A 188 -15.81 3.90 11.18
N VAL A 189 -16.61 4.95 10.97
CA VAL A 189 -17.61 5.05 9.88
C VAL A 189 -16.95 5.36 8.53
N GLN A 190 -15.74 5.94 8.54
CA GLN A 190 -14.97 6.23 7.34
C GLN A 190 -14.05 5.09 6.89
N LEU A 191 -13.80 4.06 7.71
CA LEU A 191 -13.16 2.83 7.25
C LEU A 191 -14.04 2.22 6.14
N PRO A 192 -13.67 2.33 4.85
CA PRO A 192 -14.37 1.58 3.84
C PRO A 192 -14.17 0.12 4.21
N GLU A 193 -15.20 -0.72 4.08
CA GLU A 193 -15.01 -2.18 4.11
C GLU A 193 -13.75 -2.48 3.30
N GLU A 194 -12.71 -3.04 3.94
CA GLU A 194 -11.38 -3.37 3.41
C GLU A 194 -11.50 -4.36 2.24
N THR A 195 -12.10 -3.91 1.16
CA THR A 195 -12.51 -4.72 0.03
C THR A 195 -11.83 -4.11 -1.16
N THR A 196 -10.65 -4.64 -1.43
CA THR A 196 -9.88 -4.31 -2.61
C THR A 196 -10.70 -4.61 -3.85
N CYS A 197 -10.74 -3.65 -4.78
CA CYS A 197 -11.39 -3.77 -6.07
C CYS A 197 -10.68 -4.85 -6.91
N SER A 198 -11.42 -5.48 -7.84
CA SER A 198 -10.85 -6.44 -8.79
C SER A 198 -9.70 -5.82 -9.59
N GLU A 199 -9.85 -4.57 -10.01
CA GLU A 199 -8.84 -3.84 -10.80
C GLU A 199 -7.53 -3.63 -10.03
N LEU A 200 -7.60 -3.38 -8.72
CA LEU A 200 -6.41 -3.26 -7.87
C LEU A 200 -5.74 -4.62 -7.67
N SER A 201 -6.52 -5.68 -7.54
CA SER A 201 -6.01 -7.04 -7.40
C SER A 201 -5.32 -7.58 -8.67
N GLU A 202 -5.71 -7.09 -9.85
CA GLU A 202 -5.12 -7.45 -11.14
C GLU A 202 -3.70 -6.91 -11.33
N ILE A 203 -3.41 -5.72 -10.79
CA ILE A 203 -2.09 -5.09 -10.92
C ILE A 203 -1.08 -5.57 -9.87
N ILE A 204 -1.52 -6.37 -8.89
CA ILE A 204 -0.67 -6.97 -7.86
C ILE A 204 -0.20 -8.35 -8.33
N ASN A 205 1.10 -8.42 -8.64
CA ASN A 205 1.79 -9.61 -9.14
C ASN A 205 2.67 -10.23 -8.04
N TYR A 206 3.98 -10.01 -8.11
CA TYR A 206 4.96 -10.62 -7.21
C TYR A 206 4.94 -10.05 -5.79
N MET A 207 4.37 -8.85 -5.59
CA MET A 207 4.43 -8.11 -4.33
C MET A 207 3.08 -8.11 -3.59
N GLN A 208 2.65 -9.26 -3.11
CA GLN A 208 1.46 -9.34 -2.27
C GLN A 208 1.80 -9.06 -0.80
N ALA A 209 1.12 -8.11 -0.18
CA ALA A 209 1.20 -7.91 1.27
C ALA A 209 0.33 -8.95 2.01
N PHE A 210 0.86 -9.58 3.07
CA PHE A 210 0.15 -10.50 3.95
C PHE A 210 0.08 -9.93 5.37
N GLU A 211 -1.03 -10.16 6.07
CA GLU A 211 -1.13 -9.89 7.52
C GLU A 211 -0.47 -11.05 8.28
N SER A 212 0.61 -10.76 9.00
CA SER A 212 1.26 -11.72 9.88
C SER A 212 0.52 -11.78 11.23
N ASN A 213 -0.56 -12.56 11.31
CA ASN A 213 -1.12 -12.96 12.61
C ASN A 213 -0.39 -14.18 13.23
N LYS A 214 0.76 -14.56 12.67
CA LYS A 214 1.68 -15.52 13.27
C LYS A 214 3.08 -14.96 13.07
N GLY A 215 3.81 -14.79 14.17
CA GLY A 215 5.22 -14.37 14.15
C GLY A 215 6.05 -15.22 13.20
N LEU A 216 7.23 -14.74 12.83
CA LEU A 216 8.15 -15.45 11.94
C LEU A 216 8.28 -16.91 12.37
N GLY A 217 7.63 -17.81 11.63
CA GLY A 217 8.03 -19.19 11.60
C GLY A 217 9.41 -19.18 10.97
N THR A 218 10.45 -19.28 11.81
CA THR A 218 11.81 -19.57 11.38
C THR A 218 11.75 -20.60 10.26
N ALA A 219 12.17 -20.22 9.06
CA ALA A 219 12.52 -21.16 8.01
C ALA A 219 13.80 -21.88 8.46
N ALA A 220 13.66 -22.73 9.47
CA ALA A 220 14.63 -23.76 9.82
C ALA A 220 14.16 -25.01 9.08
N ASN A 221 14.91 -25.38 8.03
CA ASN A 221 15.29 -26.75 7.70
C ASN A 221 16.13 -26.70 6.42
N LEU A 222 17.32 -26.11 6.55
CA LEU A 222 18.49 -26.62 5.85
C LEU A 222 19.15 -27.62 6.80
N GLU A 223 19.60 -28.72 6.22
CA GLU A 223 20.27 -29.88 6.83
C GLU A 223 19.36 -31.08 7.08
N THR A 224 19.43 -32.03 6.15
CA THR A 224 19.91 -33.38 6.49
C THR A 224 20.40 -34.05 5.21
N HIS A 225 21.72 -34.27 5.18
CA HIS A 225 22.40 -35.24 4.33
C HIS A 225 22.24 -36.64 4.95
#